data_AF-A6H5C9-F1
#
_entry.id   AF-A6H5C9-F1
#
_cell.length_a   1.000
_cell.length_b   1.000
_cell.length_c   1.000
_cell.angle_alpha   90.00
_cell.angle_beta   90.00
_cell.angle_gamma   90.00
#
_symmetry.space_group_name_H-M   'P 1'
#
loop_
_entity.id
_entity.type
_entity.pdbx_description
1 polymer ?
#
loop_
_entity_poly.entity_id
_entity_poly.type
_entity_poly.pdbx_seq_one_letter_code
_entity_poly.pdbx_strand_id
1 'polypeptide(L)'
;MKTKKIVVGAIAASMLSLSVCSIAPAVFAAGETVQISASEESAKAGGEFTVKVSLADIPSTRIAGIDFAVKFDNTIITIDSVKAGAITETGAGSSDPSASTSAPLFDYTINNDEGTVGLLWNTMLDDSAYWIKDDGVFCTLTGKVAANAADGASTKIEFIPFKRETRPGSGSANDAISIGYLDGEAQVEYTVTAKDGKVTVGEGTTVTMRGDANCDELVNMADAVLIMQSISNPDKYSLSAKGEANGDVDGEKGITNKDALKIQQYKLNLITEL
;
A
#
# COMPACT_ATOMS: atom_id res chain seq x y z
N MET A 1 -23.63 -1.34 27.08
CA MET A 1 -22.80 -2.51 26.71
C MET A 1 -23.39 -3.17 25.47
N LYS A 2 -22.70 -3.10 24.34
CA LYS A 2 -23.01 -3.91 23.15
C LYS A 2 -21.69 -4.44 22.60
N THR A 3 -21.36 -5.66 22.99
CA THR A 3 -20.20 -6.42 22.53
C THR A 3 -20.35 -6.64 21.03
N LYS A 4 -19.50 -6.00 20.22
CA LYS A 4 -19.46 -6.22 18.77
C LYS A 4 -18.78 -7.57 18.51
N LYS A 5 -19.45 -8.42 17.75
CA LYS A 5 -19.00 -9.76 17.35
C LYS A 5 -17.70 -9.65 16.55
N ILE A 6 -16.61 -10.15 17.11
CA ILE A 6 -15.37 -10.48 16.41
C ILE A 6 -15.22 -12.00 16.55
N VAL A 7 -14.58 -12.67 15.58
CA VAL A 7 -14.18 -14.09 15.59
C VAL A 7 -15.20 -15.14 15.06
N VAL A 8 -15.93 -14.87 13.97
CA VAL A 8 -16.57 -15.99 13.20
C VAL A 8 -16.07 -16.08 11.76
N GLY A 9 -15.72 -14.96 11.11
CA GLY A 9 -15.20 -14.97 9.74
C GLY A 9 -13.85 -15.68 9.57
N ALA A 10 -12.96 -15.60 10.57
CA ALA A 10 -11.60 -16.15 10.48
C ALA A 10 -11.54 -17.68 10.35
N ILE A 11 -12.55 -18.42 10.82
CA ILE A 11 -12.55 -19.89 10.76
C ILE A 11 -13.02 -20.40 9.38
N ALA A 12 -13.92 -19.70 8.69
CA ALA A 12 -14.39 -20.10 7.36
C ALA A 12 -13.34 -19.81 6.28
N ALA A 13 -12.67 -18.65 6.34
CA ALA A 13 -11.61 -18.28 5.39
C ALA A 13 -10.37 -19.19 5.48
N SER A 14 -10.07 -19.74 6.67
CA SER A 14 -8.90 -20.63 6.84
C SER A 14 -9.06 -22.01 6.19
N MET A 15 -10.27 -22.45 5.80
CA MET A 15 -10.48 -23.77 5.18
C MET A 15 -10.43 -23.76 3.64
N LEU A 16 -10.39 -22.58 3.00
CA LEU A 16 -10.45 -22.42 1.54
C LEU A 16 -9.16 -21.82 0.93
N SER A 17 -8.17 -21.50 1.76
CA SER A 17 -6.86 -21.04 1.30
C SER A 17 -6.09 -22.17 0.61
N LEU A 18 -5.42 -21.88 -0.51
CA LEU A 18 -4.51 -22.80 -1.20
C LEU A 18 -3.48 -23.43 -0.24
N SER A 19 -3.08 -22.70 0.81
CA SER A 19 -2.09 -23.15 1.80
C SER A 19 -2.56 -24.24 2.76
N VAL A 20 -3.87 -24.49 2.91
CA VAL A 20 -4.38 -25.55 3.81
C VAL A 20 -4.63 -26.88 3.10
N CYS A 21 -4.52 -26.92 1.77
CA CYS A 21 -4.66 -28.14 0.96
C CYS A 21 -3.36 -28.97 1.02
N SER A 22 -3.18 -29.62 2.15
CA SER A 22 -1.85 -29.96 2.65
C SER A 22 -1.44 -31.41 2.33
N ILE A 23 -2.07 -32.03 1.35
CA ILE A 23 -1.82 -33.43 0.94
C ILE A 23 -0.72 -33.57 -0.12
N ALA A 24 -0.30 -32.49 -0.80
CA ALA A 24 0.81 -32.51 -1.75
C ALA A 24 1.74 -31.29 -1.56
N PRO A 25 3.06 -31.42 -1.78
CA PRO A 25 3.97 -30.27 -1.75
C PRO A 25 3.64 -29.29 -2.88
N ALA A 26 3.63 -27.98 -2.57
CA ALA A 26 3.48 -26.94 -3.57
C ALA A 26 4.59 -27.07 -4.63
N VAL A 27 4.20 -27.00 -5.91
CA VAL A 27 5.13 -26.96 -7.04
C VAL A 27 5.15 -25.53 -7.56
N PHE A 28 6.33 -24.95 -7.72
CA PHE A 28 6.45 -23.64 -8.34
C PHE A 28 6.31 -23.75 -9.85
N ALA A 29 5.46 -22.91 -10.45
CA ALA A 29 5.41 -22.75 -11.89
C ALA A 29 6.76 -22.22 -12.39
N ALA A 30 7.49 -23.05 -13.14
CA ALA A 30 8.87 -22.76 -13.50
C ALA A 30 8.97 -21.48 -14.36
N GLY A 31 9.61 -20.45 -13.82
CA GLY A 31 9.86 -19.18 -14.52
C GLY A 31 8.69 -18.21 -14.53
N GLU A 32 7.56 -18.52 -13.88
CA GLU A 32 6.42 -17.62 -13.77
C GLU A 32 6.51 -16.80 -12.47
N THR A 33 6.56 -15.47 -12.62
CA THR A 33 6.64 -14.52 -11.51
C THR A 33 5.46 -13.57 -11.54
N VAL A 34 4.78 -13.39 -10.41
CA VAL A 34 3.80 -12.33 -10.21
C VAL A 34 4.44 -11.21 -9.39
N GLN A 35 4.27 -9.97 -9.82
CA GLN A 35 4.66 -8.81 -9.02
C GLN A 35 3.50 -8.34 -8.16
N ILE A 36 3.76 -8.10 -6.89
CA ILE A 36 2.82 -7.42 -5.98
C ILE A 36 3.42 -6.10 -5.53
N SER A 37 2.60 -5.05 -5.50
CA SER A 37 3.06 -3.72 -5.09
C SER A 37 2.00 -2.96 -4.30
N ALA A 38 2.44 -2.10 -3.40
CA ALA A 38 1.57 -1.14 -2.73
C ALA A 38 2.01 0.29 -3.08
N SER A 39 1.07 1.22 -3.22
CA SER A 39 1.39 2.62 -3.53
C SER A 39 2.10 3.33 -2.37
N GLU A 40 2.84 4.38 -2.71
CA GLU A 40 3.37 5.33 -1.73
C GLU A 40 2.38 6.48 -1.58
N GLU A 41 2.05 6.81 -0.34
CA GLU A 41 1.02 7.79 0.00
C GLU A 41 1.54 8.74 1.08
N SER A 42 0.86 9.88 1.22
CA SER A 42 1.11 10.80 2.32
C SER A 42 -0.18 11.43 2.81
N ALA A 43 -0.27 11.64 4.11
CA ALA A 43 -1.38 12.33 4.74
C ALA A 43 -0.92 13.03 6.01
N LYS A 44 -1.52 14.19 6.29
CA LYS A 44 -1.30 14.91 7.55
C LYS A 44 -1.70 14.05 8.74
N ALA A 45 -1.16 14.36 9.92
CA ALA A 45 -1.60 13.75 11.17
C ALA A 45 -3.13 13.87 11.34
N GLY A 46 -3.79 12.75 11.67
CA GLY A 46 -5.26 12.65 11.74
C GLY A 46 -5.97 12.62 10.38
N GLY A 47 -5.23 12.75 9.28
CA GLY A 47 -5.74 12.71 7.91
C GLY A 47 -5.98 11.28 7.41
N GLU A 48 -6.87 11.17 6.43
CA GLU A 48 -7.15 9.93 5.72
C GLU A 48 -6.13 9.72 4.59
N PHE A 49 -5.78 8.47 4.31
CA PHE A 49 -4.98 8.07 3.15
C PHE A 49 -5.61 6.85 2.47
N THR A 50 -5.19 6.57 1.24
CA THR A 50 -5.65 5.43 0.47
C THR A 50 -4.49 4.75 -0.25
N VAL A 51 -4.16 3.52 0.12
CA VAL A 51 -3.11 2.71 -0.52
C VAL A 51 -3.74 1.75 -1.52
N LYS A 52 -3.21 1.71 -2.74
CA LYS A 52 -3.58 0.71 -3.75
C LYS A 52 -2.62 -0.47 -3.69
N VAL A 53 -3.15 -1.67 -3.56
CA VAL A 53 -2.41 -2.92 -3.71
C VAL A 53 -2.67 -3.43 -5.12
N SER A 54 -1.61 -3.64 -5.90
CA SER A 54 -1.70 -3.99 -7.33
C SER A 54 -0.89 -5.25 -7.65
N LEU A 55 -1.40 -6.02 -8.62
CA LEU A 55 -0.71 -7.14 -9.25
C LEU A 55 -0.24 -6.74 -10.64
N ALA A 56 0.91 -7.23 -11.05
CA ALA A 56 1.42 -7.10 -12.41
C ALA A 56 2.13 -8.38 -12.85
N ASP A 57 2.34 -8.50 -14.16
CA ASP A 57 2.91 -9.68 -14.81
C ASP A 57 2.09 -10.96 -14.52
N ILE A 58 0.76 -10.87 -14.51
CA ILE A 58 -0.10 -12.03 -14.28
C ILE A 58 0.12 -13.07 -15.41
N PRO A 59 0.52 -14.32 -15.08
CA PRO A 59 0.75 -15.36 -16.07
C PRO A 59 -0.51 -15.71 -16.89
N SER A 60 -0.30 -16.23 -18.09
CA SER A 60 -1.40 -16.66 -18.97
C SER A 60 -2.27 -17.79 -18.40
N THR A 61 -1.70 -18.54 -17.44
CA THR A 61 -2.32 -19.56 -16.59
C THR A 61 -3.26 -18.98 -15.54
N ARG A 62 -3.19 -17.67 -15.27
CA ARG A 62 -4.10 -16.89 -14.40
C ARG A 62 -4.02 -17.28 -12.92
N ILE A 63 -4.72 -16.54 -12.07
CA ILE A 63 -4.67 -16.74 -10.62
C ILE A 63 -6.05 -17.18 -10.10
N ALA A 64 -6.11 -18.35 -9.49
CA ALA A 64 -7.31 -18.90 -8.85
C ALA A 64 -7.31 -18.72 -7.32
N GLY A 65 -6.16 -18.40 -6.72
CA GLY A 65 -6.01 -18.18 -5.29
C GLY A 65 -4.87 -17.23 -4.93
N ILE A 66 -5.14 -16.39 -3.94
CA ILE A 66 -4.27 -15.35 -3.39
C ILE A 66 -4.43 -15.38 -1.87
N ASP A 67 -3.31 -15.40 -1.16
CA ASP A 67 -3.26 -15.37 0.30
C ASP A 67 -1.97 -14.72 0.79
N PHE A 68 -2.12 -13.52 1.35
CA PHE A 68 -1.04 -12.79 2.00
C PHE A 68 -1.58 -11.84 3.05
N ALA A 69 -0.70 -11.18 3.78
CA ALA A 69 -1.05 -10.04 4.60
C ALA A 69 -0.15 -8.85 4.28
N VAL A 70 -0.64 -7.65 4.63
CA VAL A 70 0.21 -6.47 4.75
C VAL A 70 0.42 -6.14 6.21
N LYS A 71 1.63 -5.70 6.55
CA LYS A 71 2.02 -5.24 7.87
C LYS A 71 2.33 -3.74 7.85
N PHE A 72 1.95 -3.06 8.92
CA PHE A 72 2.20 -1.64 9.15
C PHE A 72 2.45 -1.36 10.63
N ASP A 73 3.04 -0.20 10.91
CA ASP A 73 3.20 0.33 12.26
C ASP A 73 1.87 0.94 12.74
N ASN A 74 1.22 0.25 13.67
CA ASN A 74 -0.07 0.66 14.22
C ASN A 74 0.01 1.87 15.16
N THR A 75 1.20 2.36 15.49
CA THR A 75 1.40 3.62 16.20
C THR A 75 1.36 4.83 15.25
N ILE A 76 1.56 4.60 13.95
CA ILE A 76 1.57 5.64 12.92
C ILE A 76 0.24 5.69 12.16
N ILE A 77 -0.32 4.53 11.79
CA ILE A 77 -1.57 4.45 11.04
C ILE A 77 -2.54 3.40 11.58
N THR A 78 -3.81 3.55 11.25
CA THR A 78 -4.83 2.48 11.34
C THR A 78 -5.50 2.30 9.99
N ILE A 79 -5.95 1.07 9.69
CA ILE A 79 -6.78 0.79 8.51
C ILE A 79 -8.25 0.72 8.93
N ASP A 80 -9.09 1.46 8.21
CA ASP A 80 -10.53 1.57 8.46
C ASP A 80 -11.34 0.61 7.57
N SER A 81 -10.91 0.44 6.31
CA SER A 81 -11.61 -0.42 5.35
C SER A 81 -10.71 -0.97 4.26
N VAL A 82 -11.16 -2.08 3.67
CA VAL A 82 -10.58 -2.68 2.48
C VAL A 82 -11.67 -2.77 1.42
N LYS A 83 -11.36 -2.37 0.19
CA LYS A 83 -12.27 -2.50 -0.95
C LYS A 83 -11.62 -3.39 -2.02
N ALA A 84 -12.37 -4.38 -2.50
CA ALA A 84 -11.97 -5.20 -3.63
C ALA A 84 -11.70 -4.33 -4.88
N GLY A 85 -10.62 -4.63 -5.58
CA GLY A 85 -10.22 -3.95 -6.81
C GLY A 85 -10.80 -4.63 -8.05
N ALA A 86 -10.74 -3.94 -9.18
CA ALA A 86 -11.42 -4.36 -10.41
C ALA A 86 -10.99 -5.74 -10.92
N ILE A 87 -9.73 -6.13 -10.70
CA ILE A 87 -9.22 -7.42 -11.19
C ILE A 87 -9.85 -8.63 -10.47
N THR A 88 -10.52 -8.41 -9.33
CA THR A 88 -11.27 -9.45 -8.60
C THR A 88 -12.67 -9.69 -9.15
N GLU A 89 -13.16 -8.84 -10.06
CA GLU A 89 -14.49 -8.92 -10.68
C GLU A 89 -14.50 -9.88 -11.88
N THR A 90 -14.11 -11.14 -11.64
CA THR A 90 -13.91 -12.14 -12.70
C THR A 90 -15.20 -12.81 -13.18
N GLY A 91 -16.33 -12.55 -12.50
CA GLY A 91 -17.59 -13.29 -12.65
C GLY A 91 -17.66 -14.57 -11.82
N ALA A 92 -16.58 -14.99 -11.17
CA ALA A 92 -16.54 -16.18 -10.31
C ALA A 92 -17.58 -16.10 -9.18
N GLY A 93 -17.77 -14.93 -8.57
CA GLY A 93 -18.67 -14.77 -7.42
C GLY A 93 -20.15 -15.08 -7.70
N SER A 94 -20.56 -15.11 -8.98
CA SER A 94 -21.93 -15.52 -9.37
C SER A 94 -22.02 -16.98 -9.83
N SER A 95 -20.87 -17.63 -10.08
CA SER A 95 -20.80 -18.96 -10.69
C SER A 95 -20.23 -20.01 -9.73
N ASP A 96 -19.45 -19.59 -8.73
CA ASP A 96 -18.86 -20.45 -7.72
C ASP A 96 -19.91 -20.79 -6.63
N PRO A 97 -20.26 -22.08 -6.43
CA PRO A 97 -21.27 -22.47 -5.45
C PRO A 97 -20.83 -22.27 -3.99
N SER A 98 -19.53 -22.09 -3.72
CA SER A 98 -19.04 -21.72 -2.39
C SER A 98 -19.15 -20.23 -2.08
N ALA A 99 -19.29 -19.37 -3.10
CA ALA A 99 -19.40 -17.94 -2.91
C ALA A 99 -20.67 -17.61 -2.13
N SER A 100 -20.51 -16.96 -0.97
CA SER A 100 -21.63 -16.53 -0.15
C SER A 100 -21.34 -15.22 0.55
N THR A 101 -22.37 -14.55 1.10
CA THR A 101 -22.14 -13.34 1.90
C THR A 101 -21.28 -13.59 3.14
N SER A 102 -21.28 -14.82 3.67
CA SER A 102 -20.45 -15.22 4.82
C SER A 102 -19.07 -15.77 4.45
N ALA A 103 -18.84 -16.04 3.16
CA ALA A 103 -17.58 -16.51 2.61
C ALA A 103 -17.46 -15.96 1.18
N PRO A 104 -17.23 -14.65 1.03
CA PRO A 104 -17.03 -14.04 -0.28
C PRO A 104 -15.70 -14.51 -0.87
N LEU A 105 -15.59 -14.50 -2.21
CA LEU A 105 -14.34 -14.89 -2.86
C LEU A 105 -13.19 -13.96 -2.50
N PHE A 106 -13.44 -12.64 -2.47
CA PHE A 106 -12.54 -11.66 -1.88
C PHE A 106 -12.89 -11.47 -0.40
N ASP A 107 -11.99 -11.83 0.50
CA ASP A 107 -12.16 -11.64 1.93
C ASP A 107 -10.93 -10.99 2.56
N TYR A 108 -11.12 -10.36 3.71
CA TYR A 108 -10.05 -9.67 4.41
C TYR A 108 -10.24 -9.66 5.92
N THR A 109 -9.14 -9.49 6.65
CA THR A 109 -9.18 -9.30 8.11
C THR A 109 -8.31 -8.12 8.48
N ILE A 110 -8.90 -7.09 9.09
CA ILE A 110 -8.16 -5.96 9.64
C ILE A 110 -7.88 -6.25 11.12
N ASN A 111 -6.61 -6.24 11.51
CA ASN A 111 -6.17 -6.31 12.90
C ASN A 111 -5.23 -5.14 13.20
N ASN A 112 -5.81 -4.00 13.57
CA ASN A 112 -5.04 -2.80 13.91
C ASN A 112 -4.20 -2.99 15.19
N ASP A 113 -4.61 -3.84 16.13
CA ASP A 113 -3.85 -4.10 17.35
C ASP A 113 -2.52 -4.82 17.06
N GLU A 114 -2.49 -5.65 16.01
CA GLU A 114 -1.27 -6.31 15.51
C GLU A 114 -0.62 -5.59 14.32
N GLY A 115 -1.22 -4.50 13.82
CA GLY A 115 -0.72 -3.77 12.66
C GLY A 115 -0.73 -4.60 11.38
N THR A 116 -1.79 -5.39 11.14
CA THR A 116 -1.89 -6.26 9.96
C THR A 116 -3.23 -6.19 9.27
N VAL A 117 -3.23 -6.36 7.94
CA VAL A 117 -4.42 -6.68 7.15
C VAL A 117 -4.17 -7.96 6.37
N GLY A 118 -4.92 -9.00 6.67
CA GLY A 118 -4.95 -10.23 5.88
C GLY A 118 -5.84 -10.07 4.66
N LEU A 119 -5.39 -10.56 3.50
CA LEU A 119 -6.04 -10.42 2.21
C LEU A 119 -6.12 -11.77 1.51
N LEU A 120 -7.33 -12.13 1.10
CA LEU A 120 -7.63 -13.40 0.45
C LEU A 120 -8.44 -13.14 -0.83
N TRP A 121 -8.12 -13.86 -1.88
CA TRP A 121 -9.03 -14.07 -3.00
C TRP A 121 -8.93 -15.50 -3.46
N ASN A 122 -10.02 -16.26 -3.57
CA ASN A 122 -9.97 -17.60 -4.15
C ASN A 122 -11.29 -17.99 -4.81
N THR A 123 -11.24 -18.98 -5.70
CA THR A 123 -12.42 -19.66 -6.25
C THR A 123 -12.20 -21.17 -6.30
N MET A 124 -13.27 -21.94 -6.16
CA MET A 124 -13.28 -23.40 -6.40
C MET A 124 -13.62 -23.77 -7.84
N LEU A 125 -13.81 -22.79 -8.73
CA LEU A 125 -14.07 -23.06 -10.15
C LEU A 125 -12.77 -23.48 -10.83
N ASP A 126 -12.78 -24.64 -11.49
CA ASP A 126 -11.64 -25.14 -12.29
C ASP A 126 -11.51 -24.43 -13.65
N ASP A 127 -12.55 -23.72 -14.09
CA ASP A 127 -12.53 -22.97 -15.35
C ASP A 127 -11.78 -21.64 -15.19
N SER A 128 -10.56 -21.61 -15.75
CA SER A 128 -9.71 -20.42 -15.76
C SER A 128 -10.32 -19.17 -16.40
N ALA A 129 -11.44 -19.30 -17.13
CA ALA A 129 -12.24 -18.15 -17.58
C ALA A 129 -12.69 -17.24 -16.43
N TYR A 130 -12.85 -17.80 -15.23
CA TYR A 130 -13.27 -17.12 -14.00
C TYR A 130 -12.11 -16.72 -13.07
N TRP A 131 -10.86 -16.94 -13.47
CA TRP A 131 -9.68 -16.61 -12.68
C TRP A 131 -9.21 -15.17 -12.97
N ILE A 132 -8.44 -14.59 -12.05
CA ILE A 132 -7.86 -13.25 -12.24
C ILE A 132 -6.86 -13.34 -13.40
N LYS A 133 -7.09 -12.53 -14.43
CA LYS A 133 -6.35 -12.56 -15.71
C LYS A 133 -5.65 -11.26 -16.09
N ASP A 134 -6.08 -10.15 -15.49
CA ASP A 134 -5.66 -8.80 -15.87
C ASP A 134 -4.81 -8.19 -14.76
N ASP A 135 -3.69 -7.57 -15.14
CA ASP A 135 -2.90 -6.72 -14.25
C ASP A 135 -3.75 -5.55 -13.73
N GLY A 136 -3.45 -5.07 -12.52
CA GLY A 136 -4.09 -3.89 -11.97
C GLY A 136 -4.32 -3.93 -10.48
N VAL A 137 -5.27 -3.13 -10.01
CA VAL A 137 -5.56 -2.97 -8.57
C VAL A 137 -6.31 -4.20 -8.07
N PHE A 138 -5.68 -4.94 -7.15
CA PHE A 138 -6.24 -6.07 -6.43
C PHE A 138 -7.19 -5.61 -5.31
N CYS A 139 -6.75 -4.63 -4.52
CA CYS A 139 -7.59 -4.01 -3.51
C CYS A 139 -7.08 -2.62 -3.14
N THR A 140 -7.94 -1.88 -2.45
CA THR A 140 -7.63 -0.57 -1.90
C THR A 140 -7.79 -0.60 -0.39
N LEU A 141 -6.77 -0.14 0.32
CA LEU A 141 -6.77 0.02 1.77
C LEU A 141 -7.01 1.51 2.09
N THR A 142 -8.05 1.82 2.86
CA THR A 142 -8.30 3.18 3.34
C THR A 142 -8.11 3.23 4.84
N GLY A 143 -7.37 4.21 5.32
CA GLY A 143 -6.99 4.33 6.71
C GLY A 143 -6.70 5.76 7.14
N LYS A 144 -6.26 5.92 8.39
CA LYS A 144 -5.94 7.22 8.99
C LYS A 144 -4.57 7.23 9.62
N VAL A 145 -3.90 8.36 9.49
CA VAL A 145 -2.69 8.66 10.25
C VAL A 145 -3.08 9.02 11.68
N ALA A 146 -2.32 8.54 12.67
CA ALA A 146 -2.51 8.90 14.06
C ALA A 146 -2.43 10.43 14.26
N ALA A 147 -3.34 10.99 15.06
CA ALA A 147 -3.48 12.44 15.23
C ALA A 147 -2.25 13.11 15.86
N ASN A 148 -1.45 12.33 16.59
CA ASN A 148 -0.22 12.75 17.26
C ASN A 148 1.05 12.25 16.56
N ALA A 149 0.93 11.67 15.37
CA ALA A 149 2.11 11.24 14.62
C ALA A 149 2.95 12.47 14.23
N ALA A 150 4.27 12.35 14.39
CA ALA A 150 5.19 13.42 14.03
C ALA A 150 5.27 13.59 12.51
N ASP A 151 5.44 14.83 12.05
CA ASP A 151 5.70 15.11 10.65
C ASP A 151 6.96 14.36 10.16
N GLY A 152 6.87 13.79 8.96
CA GLY A 152 7.90 12.93 8.38
C GLY A 152 8.01 11.53 8.97
N ALA A 153 7.24 11.17 10.00
CA ALA A 153 7.12 9.77 10.42
C ALA A 153 6.55 8.93 9.27
N SER A 154 6.94 7.66 9.16
CA SER A 154 6.46 6.81 8.06
C SER A 154 6.36 5.37 8.48
N THR A 155 5.42 4.65 7.87
CA THR A 155 5.33 3.20 7.95
C THR A 155 5.37 2.60 6.55
N LYS A 156 6.04 1.45 6.43
CA LYS A 156 5.87 0.60 5.26
C LYS A 156 4.47 0.00 5.25
N ILE A 157 4.02 -0.34 4.06
CA ILE A 157 2.97 -1.33 3.82
C ILE A 157 3.72 -2.56 3.29
N GLU A 158 4.21 -3.37 4.24
CA GLU A 158 5.11 -4.49 3.99
C GLU A 158 4.30 -5.74 3.66
N PHE A 159 4.61 -6.41 2.54
CA PHE A 159 3.97 -7.67 2.21
C PHE A 159 4.59 -8.82 3.00
N ILE A 160 3.75 -9.57 3.71
CA ILE A 160 4.18 -10.70 4.55
C ILE A 160 3.28 -11.92 4.32
N PRO A 161 3.76 -13.13 4.64
CA PRO A 161 2.89 -14.29 4.80
C PRO A 161 1.76 -14.00 5.78
N PHE A 162 0.55 -14.46 5.47
CA PHE A 162 -0.55 -14.37 6.40
C PHE A 162 -0.23 -15.18 7.66
N LYS A 163 -0.26 -14.54 8.83
CA LYS A 163 0.11 -15.14 10.11
C LYS A 163 -0.93 -16.15 10.57
N ARG A 164 -0.65 -17.43 10.36
CA ARG A 164 -1.42 -18.58 10.87
C ARG A 164 -0.53 -19.80 11.01
N GLU A 165 -1.06 -20.85 11.60
CA GLU A 165 -0.48 -22.18 11.46
C GLU A 165 -0.81 -22.77 10.08
N THR A 166 0.08 -23.60 9.52
CA THR A 166 -0.13 -24.31 8.24
C THR A 166 -1.35 -25.22 8.27
N ARG A 167 -1.63 -25.82 9.44
CA ARG A 167 -2.89 -26.50 9.78
C ARG A 167 -3.23 -26.27 11.24
N PRO A 168 -4.51 -26.32 11.63
CA PRO A 168 -4.91 -26.20 13.03
C PRO A 168 -4.19 -27.22 13.94
N GLY A 169 -3.47 -26.73 14.94
CA GLY A 169 -2.74 -27.54 15.92
C GLY A 169 -1.39 -28.06 15.43
N SER A 170 -0.90 -27.58 14.29
CA SER A 170 0.39 -28.03 13.73
C SER A 170 1.60 -27.42 14.43
N GLY A 171 1.45 -26.29 15.14
CA GLY A 171 2.57 -25.54 15.71
C GLY A 171 3.52 -24.92 14.67
N SER A 172 3.25 -25.10 13.38
CA SER A 172 4.12 -24.69 12.28
C SER A 172 3.52 -23.46 11.60
N ALA A 173 4.23 -22.34 11.62
CA ALA A 173 3.77 -21.09 11.03
C ALA A 173 3.76 -21.15 9.50
N ASN A 174 2.80 -20.47 8.88
CA ASN A 174 2.86 -20.13 7.46
C ASN A 174 3.99 -19.12 7.22
N ASP A 175 4.88 -19.43 6.29
CA ASP A 175 6.07 -18.64 5.96
C ASP A 175 6.10 -18.18 4.49
N ALA A 176 5.03 -18.42 3.73
CA ALA A 176 4.92 -18.05 2.32
C ALA A 176 3.73 -17.11 2.04
N ILE A 177 3.94 -16.24 1.05
CA ILE A 177 2.86 -15.58 0.30
C ILE A 177 2.43 -16.56 -0.79
N SER A 178 1.13 -16.85 -0.88
CA SER A 178 0.58 -17.76 -1.88
C SER A 178 -0.16 -16.97 -2.96
N ILE A 179 0.24 -17.16 -4.21
CA ILE A 179 -0.44 -16.62 -5.39
C ILE A 179 -0.29 -17.67 -6.49
N GLY A 180 -1.41 -18.24 -6.92
CA GLY A 180 -1.35 -19.39 -7.81
C GLY A 180 -2.73 -19.98 -8.13
N TYR A 181 -2.74 -21.27 -8.39
CA TYR A 181 -3.95 -22.04 -8.70
C TYR A 181 -3.80 -23.51 -8.28
N LEU A 182 -4.89 -24.27 -8.41
CA LEU A 182 -4.87 -25.72 -8.28
C LEU A 182 -4.94 -26.37 -9.67
N ASP A 183 -4.05 -27.32 -9.93
CA ASP A 183 -4.15 -28.25 -11.05
C ASP A 183 -4.60 -29.61 -10.52
N GLY A 184 -5.92 -29.83 -10.47
CA GLY A 184 -6.51 -30.92 -9.71
C GLY A 184 -6.24 -30.77 -8.21
N GLU A 185 -5.50 -31.70 -7.61
CA GLU A 185 -5.08 -31.62 -6.20
C GLU A 185 -3.71 -30.95 -6.01
N ALA A 186 -3.00 -30.65 -7.10
CA ALA A 186 -1.66 -30.07 -7.03
C ALA A 186 -1.74 -28.55 -6.86
N GLN A 187 -1.04 -28.03 -5.84
CA GLN A 187 -0.88 -26.60 -5.65
C GLN A 187 0.24 -26.08 -6.55
N VAL A 188 -0.13 -25.19 -7.47
CA VAL A 188 0.81 -24.51 -8.37
C VAL A 188 0.97 -23.07 -7.91
N GLU A 189 2.15 -22.74 -7.37
CA GLU A 189 2.47 -21.41 -6.85
C GLU A 189 3.36 -20.64 -7.84
N TYR A 190 3.11 -19.34 -7.97
CA TYR A 190 4.00 -18.44 -8.69
C TYR A 190 5.12 -17.94 -7.79
N THR A 191 6.26 -17.60 -8.40
CA THR A 191 7.26 -16.81 -7.68
C THR A 191 6.67 -15.42 -7.44
N VAL A 192 6.80 -14.88 -6.23
CA VAL A 192 6.27 -13.54 -5.91
C VAL A 192 7.41 -12.55 -5.70
N THR A 193 7.36 -11.46 -6.46
CA THR A 193 8.25 -10.30 -6.23
C THR A 193 7.44 -9.18 -5.59
N ALA A 194 7.80 -8.80 -4.37
CA ALA A 194 7.10 -7.78 -3.61
C ALA A 194 7.80 -6.42 -3.67
N LYS A 195 7.02 -5.36 -3.93
CA LYS A 195 7.42 -3.96 -3.77
C LYS A 195 6.55 -3.31 -2.70
N ASP A 196 7.06 -3.27 -1.47
CA ASP A 196 6.41 -2.62 -0.34
C ASP A 196 5.96 -1.18 -0.69
N GLY A 197 4.81 -0.80 -0.15
CA GLY A 197 4.33 0.58 -0.17
C GLY A 197 4.81 1.36 1.05
N LYS A 198 4.40 2.61 1.15
CA LYS A 198 4.75 3.46 2.30
C LYS A 198 3.69 4.52 2.53
N VAL A 199 3.33 4.78 3.78
CA VAL A 199 2.53 5.94 4.18
C VAL A 199 3.43 6.87 4.98
N THR A 200 3.55 8.12 4.53
CA THR A 200 4.34 9.16 5.20
C THR A 200 3.42 10.20 5.83
N VAL A 201 3.70 10.56 7.06
CA VAL A 201 2.98 11.60 7.78
C VAL A 201 3.47 12.96 7.30
N GLY A 202 2.52 13.79 6.92
CA GLY A 202 2.77 15.12 6.40
C GLY A 202 1.94 15.39 5.14
N GLU A 203 1.91 16.64 4.71
CA GLU A 203 1.44 16.97 3.37
C GLU A 203 2.53 16.48 2.42
N GLY A 204 2.38 15.25 1.91
CA GLY A 204 3.28 14.69 0.92
C GLY A 204 3.44 15.67 -0.20
N THR A 205 4.59 16.31 -0.22
CA THR A 205 4.78 17.47 -1.04
C THR A 205 5.51 16.99 -2.27
N THR A 206 4.70 16.63 -3.27
CA THR A 206 5.22 16.57 -4.63
C THR A 206 5.77 17.95 -4.96
N VAL A 207 7.09 18.02 -5.12
CA VAL A 207 7.76 19.19 -5.69
C VAL A 207 7.16 19.39 -7.07
N THR A 208 6.37 20.45 -7.22
CA THR A 208 5.68 20.76 -8.48
C THR A 208 6.51 21.71 -9.34
N MET A 209 7.27 22.60 -8.70
CA MET A 209 8.11 23.58 -9.37
C MET A 209 9.25 24.00 -8.42
N ARG A 210 10.45 23.49 -8.64
CA ARG A 210 11.63 23.82 -7.81
C ARG A 210 11.92 25.31 -7.88
N GLY A 211 12.04 25.94 -6.72
CA GLY A 211 12.25 27.37 -6.52
C GLY A 211 11.00 28.22 -6.36
N ASP A 212 9.80 27.69 -6.57
CA ASP A 212 8.51 28.41 -6.40
C ASP A 212 8.00 28.27 -4.96
N ALA A 213 8.66 28.97 -4.04
CA ALA A 213 8.39 28.90 -2.61
C ALA A 213 7.10 29.63 -2.22
N ASN A 214 6.70 30.65 -2.97
CA ASN A 214 5.45 31.38 -2.72
C ASN A 214 4.22 30.77 -3.41
N CYS A 215 4.42 29.74 -4.24
CA CYS A 215 3.40 29.01 -4.98
C CYS A 215 2.62 29.87 -5.99
N ASP A 216 3.26 30.86 -6.61
CA ASP A 216 2.66 31.74 -7.63
C ASP A 216 2.91 31.30 -9.08
N GLU A 217 3.47 30.10 -9.26
CA GLU A 217 3.84 29.50 -10.55
C GLU A 217 4.98 30.22 -11.28
N LEU A 218 5.72 31.12 -10.60
CA LEU A 218 6.84 31.87 -11.16
C LEU A 218 8.06 31.87 -10.24
N VAL A 219 9.10 31.11 -10.60
CA VAL A 219 10.39 31.20 -9.89
C VAL A 219 11.01 32.58 -10.09
N ASN A 220 11.07 33.39 -9.04
CA ASN A 220 11.57 34.77 -9.04
C ASN A 220 12.12 35.21 -7.66
N MET A 221 12.38 36.52 -7.50
CA MET A 221 12.98 37.04 -6.26
C MET A 221 11.99 37.02 -5.07
N ALA A 222 10.69 37.03 -5.34
CA ALA A 222 9.65 36.92 -4.32
C ALA A 222 9.75 35.62 -3.52
N ASP A 223 10.14 34.51 -4.16
CA ASP A 223 10.37 33.22 -3.51
C ASP A 223 11.52 33.29 -2.50
N ALA A 224 12.67 33.79 -2.96
CA ALA A 224 13.85 33.96 -2.12
C ALA A 224 13.56 34.91 -0.94
N VAL A 225 12.80 35.99 -1.19
CA VAL A 225 12.39 36.95 -0.15
C VAL A 225 11.44 36.28 0.85
N LEU A 226 10.47 35.50 0.39
CA LEU A 226 9.53 34.82 1.29
C LEU A 226 10.25 33.79 2.18
N ILE A 227 11.20 33.03 1.64
CA ILE A 227 12.06 32.12 2.43
C ILE A 227 12.82 32.90 3.51
N MET A 228 13.51 33.99 3.15
CA MET A 228 14.25 34.80 4.12
C MET A 228 13.32 35.43 5.18
N GLN A 229 12.12 35.82 4.78
CA GLN A 229 11.11 36.39 5.68
C GLN A 229 10.51 35.36 6.63
N SER A 230 10.21 34.14 6.17
CA SER A 230 9.69 33.07 7.02
C SER A 230 10.70 32.64 8.07
N ILE A 231 12.00 32.65 7.73
CA ILE A 231 13.08 32.38 8.69
C ILE A 231 13.26 33.55 9.67
N SER A 232 13.24 34.79 9.19
CA SER A 232 13.56 35.96 10.02
C SER A 232 12.39 36.45 10.88
N ASN A 233 11.15 36.19 10.46
CA ASN A 233 9.93 36.61 11.15
C ASN A 233 8.80 35.57 10.95
N PRO A 234 8.94 34.37 11.54
CA PRO A 234 7.99 33.26 11.36
C PRO A 234 6.58 33.56 11.88
N ASP A 235 6.43 34.50 12.83
CA ASP A 235 5.11 34.89 13.36
C ASP A 235 4.24 35.61 12.31
N LYS A 236 4.86 36.22 11.30
CA LYS A 236 4.18 37.00 10.25
C LYS A 236 4.19 36.31 8.89
N TYR A 237 5.26 35.59 8.58
CA TYR A 237 5.46 34.96 7.28
C TYR A 237 5.64 33.46 7.47
N SER A 238 4.82 32.68 6.78
CA SER A 238 4.93 31.23 6.74
C SER A 238 4.89 30.75 5.30
N LEU A 239 5.58 29.64 5.06
CA LEU A 239 5.46 28.90 3.81
C LEU A 239 4.29 27.92 3.96
N SER A 240 3.58 27.66 2.87
CA SER A 240 2.72 26.47 2.79
C SER A 240 3.61 25.22 2.70
N ALA A 241 3.09 24.03 2.99
CA ALA A 241 3.89 22.81 2.81
C ALA A 241 4.44 22.73 1.38
N LYS A 242 3.60 22.97 0.35
CA LYS A 242 4.01 23.05 -1.06
C LYS A 242 5.16 24.03 -1.27
N GLY A 243 5.08 25.21 -0.63
CA GLY A 243 6.11 26.23 -0.69
C GLY A 243 7.42 25.80 -0.02
N GLU A 244 7.35 25.08 1.10
CA GLU A 244 8.53 24.50 1.76
C GLU A 244 9.22 23.46 0.86
N ALA A 245 8.47 22.58 0.20
CA ALA A 245 9.08 21.58 -0.66
C ALA A 245 9.55 22.12 -2.02
N ASN A 246 8.82 23.07 -2.61
CA ASN A 246 9.29 23.76 -3.81
C ASN A 246 10.51 24.63 -3.48
N GLY A 247 10.55 25.24 -2.30
CA GLY A 247 11.61 26.13 -1.85
C GLY A 247 12.88 25.42 -1.40
N ASP A 248 12.81 24.16 -0.95
CA ASP A 248 13.97 23.34 -0.56
C ASP A 248 14.77 22.88 -1.81
N VAL A 249 15.79 23.67 -2.15
CA VAL A 249 16.57 23.56 -3.39
C VAL A 249 18.08 23.51 -3.16
N ASP A 250 18.56 23.70 -1.93
CA ASP A 250 19.98 23.66 -1.60
C ASP A 250 20.54 22.23 -1.51
N GLY A 251 19.66 21.22 -1.39
CA GLY A 251 20.01 19.80 -1.30
C GLY A 251 20.19 19.28 0.13
N GLU A 252 19.99 20.13 1.14
CA GLU A 252 19.90 19.81 2.56
C GLU A 252 18.42 19.83 2.97
N LYS A 253 17.96 18.86 3.76
CA LYS A 253 16.54 18.78 4.14
C LYS A 253 16.13 20.01 4.97
N GLY A 254 15.10 20.71 4.51
CA GLY A 254 14.44 21.82 5.21
C GLY A 254 14.85 23.19 4.70
N ILE A 255 13.98 24.19 4.90
CA ILE A 255 14.18 25.55 4.39
C ILE A 255 15.27 26.31 5.15
N THR A 256 16.26 26.83 4.42
CA THR A 256 17.34 27.67 4.90
C THR A 256 17.58 28.90 4.02
N ASN A 257 18.44 29.81 4.49
CA ASN A 257 18.88 30.95 3.66
C ASN A 257 19.71 30.53 2.43
N LYS A 258 20.24 29.29 2.38
CA LYS A 258 20.96 28.79 1.20
C LYS A 258 19.99 28.48 0.06
N ASP A 259 18.75 28.10 0.34
CA ASP A 259 17.71 27.92 -0.66
C ASP A 259 17.40 29.23 -1.39
N ALA A 260 17.21 30.29 -0.60
CA ALA A 260 17.02 31.63 -1.13
C ALA A 260 18.20 32.06 -2.01
N LEU A 261 19.44 31.74 -1.59
CA LEU A 261 20.64 32.01 -2.39
C LEU A 261 20.67 31.22 -3.70
N LYS A 262 20.31 29.95 -3.69
CA LYS A 262 20.20 29.11 -4.89
C LYS A 262 19.18 29.66 -5.89
N ILE A 263 18.00 30.05 -5.41
CA ILE A 263 16.98 30.70 -6.26
C ILE A 263 17.54 31.99 -6.87
N GLN A 264 18.23 32.82 -6.08
CA GLN A 264 18.89 34.04 -6.58
C GLN A 264 19.94 33.74 -7.66
N GLN A 265 20.79 32.74 -7.44
CA GLN A 265 21.82 32.31 -8.40
C GLN A 265 21.20 31.81 -9.70
N TYR A 266 20.11 31.04 -9.61
CA TYR A 266 19.36 30.56 -10.77
C TYR A 266 18.76 31.74 -11.56
N LYS A 267 18.14 32.72 -10.88
CA LYS A 267 17.61 33.93 -11.53
C LYS A 267 18.67 34.80 -12.18
N LEU A 268 19.90 34.76 -11.66
CA LEU A 268 21.05 35.46 -12.25
C LEU A 268 21.76 34.64 -13.34
N ASN A 269 21.24 33.46 -13.70
CA ASN A 269 21.85 32.51 -14.63
C ASN A 269 23.28 32.09 -14.24
N LEU A 270 23.62 32.13 -12.94
CA LEU A 270 24.89 31.63 -12.41
C LEU A 270 24.88 30.10 -12.29
N ILE A 271 23.70 29.51 -12.18
CA ILE A 271 23.42 28.07 -12.25
C ILE A 271 22.28 27.84 -13.23
N THR A 272 22.24 26.66 -13.84
CA THR A 272 21.25 26.29 -14.87
C THR A 272 20.09 25.45 -14.34
N GLU A 273 20.18 24.99 -13.08
CA GLU A 273 19.20 24.14 -12.44
C GLU A 273 19.15 24.41 -10.92
N LEU A 274 18.01 24.07 -10.31
CA LEU A 274 17.75 24.16 -8.87
C LEU A 274 17.70 22.77 -8.27
#